data_AF-A0A9P5W6N9-F1
#
_entry.id   AF-A0A9P5W6N9-F1
#
_cell.length_a   1.000
_cell.length_b   1.000
_cell.length_c   1.000
_cell.angle_alpha   90.00
_cell.angle_beta   90.00
_cell.angle_gamma   90.00
#
_symmetry.space_group_name_H-M   'P 1'
#
loop_
_entity.id
_entity.type
_entity.pdbx_description
1 polymer ?
#
loop_
_entity_poly.entity_id
_entity_poly.type
_entity_poly.pdbx_seq_one_letter_code
_entity_poly.pdbx_strand_id
1 'polypeptide(L)'
;MEANWGSKLGLIADSTLVTVYERNRCRANGLSSTSQDKTIEKNMPRLRDGLKQLEAELSQAEQEGSLPSKELTSREDTLIKLQQQLEKLEALLQDKDDADA
;
A
#
# COMPACT_ATOMS: atom_id res chain seq x y z
N MET A 1 24.22 3.20 -1.14
CA MET A 1 23.00 3.24 -0.30
C MET A 1 21.81 3.06 -1.22
N GLU A 2 21.34 1.83 -1.43
CA GLU A 2 20.03 1.62 -2.05
C GLU A 2 18.96 1.64 -0.95
N ALA A 3 18.65 2.83 -0.44
CA ALA A 3 17.61 3.04 0.57
C ALA A 3 16.24 3.34 -0.09
N ASN A 4 15.96 2.77 -1.26
CA ASN A 4 14.85 3.22 -2.11
C ASN A 4 13.97 2.10 -2.70
N TRP A 5 14.25 0.83 -2.39
CA TRP A 5 13.42 -0.28 -2.86
C TRP A 5 12.08 -0.26 -2.12
N GLY A 6 10.99 -0.03 -2.85
CA GLY A 6 9.65 0.09 -2.28
C GLY A 6 9.28 1.46 -1.68
N SER A 7 10.20 2.43 -1.56
CA SER A 7 9.92 3.72 -0.90
C SER A 7 8.83 4.54 -1.58
N LYS A 8 8.78 4.53 -2.91
CA LYS A 8 7.70 5.17 -3.67
C LYS A 8 6.34 4.55 -3.36
N LEU A 9 6.31 3.23 -3.18
CA LEU A 9 5.09 2.50 -2.85
C LEU A 9 4.66 2.79 -1.41
N GLY A 10 5.62 2.88 -0.48
CA GLY A 10 5.39 3.33 0.89
C GLY A 10 4.76 4.73 0.96
N LEU A 11 5.26 5.69 0.17
CA LEU A 11 4.64 7.03 0.09
C LEU A 11 3.19 6.99 -0.43
N ILE A 12 2.90 6.11 -1.40
CA ILE A 12 1.53 5.92 -1.89
C ILE A 12 0.67 5.30 -0.78
N ALA A 13 1.19 4.32 -0.03
CA ALA A 13 0.47 3.66 1.06
C ALA A 13 0.13 4.66 2.17
N ASP A 14 1.12 5.42 2.63
CA ASP A 14 0.95 6.44 3.68
C ASP A 14 -0.03 7.53 3.24
N SER A 15 0.12 8.07 2.03
CA SER A 15 -0.81 9.08 1.48
C SER A 15 -2.24 8.56 1.35
N THR A 16 -2.39 7.30 0.93
CA THR A 16 -3.70 6.66 0.81
C THR A 16 -4.34 6.45 2.18
N LEU A 17 -3.56 6.05 3.19
CA LEU A 17 -4.04 5.90 4.55
C LEU A 17 -4.59 7.21 5.13
N VAL A 18 -3.86 8.31 4.95
CA VAL A 18 -4.35 9.64 5.34
C VAL A 18 -5.65 9.99 4.61
N THR A 19 -5.70 9.74 3.30
CA THR A 19 -6.88 10.00 2.47
C THR A 19 -8.10 9.19 2.92
N VAL A 20 -7.91 7.93 3.33
CA VAL A 20 -8.96 7.07 3.90
C VAL A 20 -9.49 7.63 5.21
N TYR A 21 -8.62 8.06 6.12
CA TYR A 21 -9.06 8.68 7.37
C TYR A 21 -9.84 9.99 7.12
N GLU A 22 -9.40 10.81 6.16
CA GLU A 22 -10.12 12.01 5.77
C GLU A 22 -11.48 11.70 5.14
N ARG A 23 -11.56 10.74 4.20
CA ARG A 23 -12.82 10.23 3.62
C ARG A 23 -13.79 9.85 4.73
N ASN A 24 -13.30 9.05 5.68
CA ASN A 24 -14.09 8.53 6.79
C ASN A 24 -14.59 9.65 7.71
N ARG A 25 -13.77 10.69 7.93
CA ARG A 25 -14.17 11.88 8.68
C ARG A 25 -15.21 12.70 7.93
N CYS A 26 -15.05 12.91 6.62
CA CYS A 26 -16.03 13.62 5.80
C CYS A 26 -17.40 12.93 5.85
N ARG A 27 -17.44 11.61 5.60
CA ARG A 27 -18.68 10.81 5.65
C ARG A 27 -19.37 10.88 7.01
N ALA A 28 -18.60 10.73 8.11
CA ALA A 28 -19.15 10.80 9.47
C ALA A 28 -19.78 12.16 9.80
N ASN A 29 -19.40 13.23 9.11
CA ASN A 29 -19.96 14.57 9.27
C ASN A 29 -20.98 14.94 8.18
N GLY A 30 -21.39 14.00 7.32
CA GLY A 30 -22.29 14.27 6.19
C GLY A 30 -21.69 15.17 5.11
N LEU A 31 -20.36 15.27 5.04
CA LEU A 31 -19.63 16.05 4.03
C LEU A 31 -19.28 15.18 2.81
N SER A 32 -19.13 15.81 1.65
CA SER A 32 -18.68 15.12 0.43
C SER A 32 -17.28 14.53 0.61
N SER A 33 -17.12 13.26 0.21
CA SER A 33 -15.83 12.55 0.15
C SER A 33 -15.34 12.30 -1.28
N THR A 34 -15.98 12.89 -2.29
CA THR A 34 -15.74 12.53 -3.71
C THR A 34 -14.29 12.69 -4.15
N SER A 35 -13.56 13.69 -3.65
CA SER A 35 -12.14 13.84 -3.96
C SER A 35 -11.28 12.74 -3.34
N GLN A 36 -11.59 12.35 -2.10
CA GLN A 36 -10.88 11.28 -1.41
C GLN A 36 -11.17 9.93 -2.08
N ASP A 37 -12.44 9.66 -2.42
CA ASP A 37 -12.86 8.45 -3.13
C ASP A 37 -12.09 8.27 -4.44
N LYS A 38 -11.96 9.33 -5.26
CA LYS A 38 -11.17 9.30 -6.51
C LYS A 38 -9.68 9.02 -6.29
N THR A 39 -9.10 9.62 -5.25
CA THR A 39 -7.69 9.39 -4.90
C THR A 39 -7.46 7.95 -4.43
N ILE A 40 -8.36 7.42 -3.61
CA ILE A 40 -8.32 6.03 -3.13
C ILE A 40 -8.46 5.06 -4.31
N GLU A 41 -9.46 5.26 -5.16
CA GLU A 41 -9.70 4.44 -6.36
C GLU A 41 -8.49 4.41 -7.30
N LYS A 42 -7.77 5.53 -7.42
CA LYS A 42 -6.53 5.61 -8.22
C LYS A 42 -5.34 4.92 -7.55
N ASN A 43 -5.20 5.04 -6.24
CA ASN A 43 -4.01 4.59 -5.53
C ASN A 43 -4.04 3.10 -5.17
N MET A 44 -5.21 2.55 -4.84
CA MET A 44 -5.33 1.14 -4.44
C MET A 44 -4.86 0.14 -5.52
N PRO A 45 -5.23 0.29 -6.80
CA PRO A 45 -4.69 -0.56 -7.87
C PRO A 45 -3.17 -0.42 -8.00
N ARG A 46 -2.64 0.81 -7.91
CA ARG A 46 -1.19 1.06 -7.98
C ARG A 46 -0.43 0.40 -6.84
N LEU A 47 -1.01 0.35 -5.65
CA LEU A 47 -0.45 -0.36 -4.50
C LEU A 47 -0.38 -1.86 -4.76
N ARG A 48 -1.48 -2.46 -5.22
CA ARG A 48 -1.57 -3.89 -5.54
C ARG A 48 -0.59 -4.29 -6.64
N ASP A 49 -0.58 -3.54 -7.74
CA ASP A 49 0.28 -3.84 -8.89
C ASP A 49 1.76 -3.60 -8.55
N GLY A 50 2.07 -2.52 -7.82
CA GLY A 50 3.42 -2.24 -7.36
C GLY A 50 3.95 -3.31 -6.40
N LEU A 51 3.11 -3.82 -5.49
CA LEU A 51 3.48 -4.90 -4.58
C LEU A 51 3.81 -6.20 -5.35
N LYS A 52 2.96 -6.57 -6.33
CA LYS A 52 3.23 -7.72 -7.20
C LYS A 52 4.53 -7.59 -7.97
N GLN A 53 4.84 -6.38 -8.45
CA GLN A 53 6.10 -6.11 -9.13
C GLN A 53 7.29 -6.29 -8.19
N LEU A 54 7.25 -5.71 -6.99
CA LEU A 54 8.31 -5.87 -5.99
C LEU A 54 8.51 -7.34 -5.59
N GLU A 55 7.42 -8.09 -5.40
CA GLU A 55 7.47 -9.52 -5.11
C GLU A 55 8.16 -10.32 -6.23
N ALA A 56 7.84 -10.02 -7.49
CA ALA A 56 8.48 -10.65 -8.64
C ALA A 56 9.98 -10.29 -8.74
N GLU A 57 10.33 -9.02 -8.53
CA GLU A 57 11.73 -8.55 -8.52
C GLU A 57 12.55 -9.24 -7.43
N LEU A 58 11.99 -9.38 -6.22
CA LEU A 58 12.64 -10.05 -5.10
C LEU A 58 12.82 -11.54 -5.37
N SER A 59 11.76 -12.21 -5.85
CA SER A 59 11.81 -13.62 -6.22
C SER A 59 12.85 -13.91 -7.30
N GLN A 60 12.98 -13.02 -8.30
CA GLN A 60 14.01 -13.14 -9.33
C GLN A 60 15.42 -12.97 -8.73
N ALA A 61 15.61 -11.96 -7.87
CA ALA A 61 16.90 -11.72 -7.24
C ALA A 61 17.37 -12.87 -6.34
N GLU A 62 16.44 -13.53 -5.66
CA GLU A 62 16.70 -14.75 -4.88
C GLU A 62 17.12 -15.92 -5.76
N GLN A 63 16.38 -16.17 -6.85
CA GLN A 63 16.68 -17.27 -7.79
C GLN A 63 18.03 -17.12 -8.47
N GLU A 64 18.36 -15.89 -8.87
CA GLU A 64 19.63 -15.57 -9.53
C GLU A 64 20.80 -15.46 -8.54
N GLY A 65 20.52 -15.40 -7.23
CA GLY A 65 21.52 -15.10 -6.21
C GLY A 65 22.19 -13.74 -6.44
N SER A 66 21.48 -12.80 -7.06
CA SER A 66 22.05 -11.53 -7.55
C SER A 66 22.25 -10.50 -6.44
N LEU A 67 21.66 -10.72 -5.27
CA LEU A 67 21.76 -9.85 -4.10
C LEU A 67 22.41 -10.57 -2.90
N PRO A 68 23.20 -9.85 -2.08
CA PRO A 68 23.67 -10.39 -0.80
C PRO A 68 22.49 -10.73 0.13
N SER A 69 22.63 -11.81 0.91
CA SER A 69 21.59 -12.25 1.86
C SER A 69 21.05 -11.14 2.77
N LYS A 70 21.93 -10.24 3.27
CA LYS A 70 21.49 -9.11 4.10
C LYS A 70 20.57 -8.14 3.35
N GLU A 71 20.80 -7.93 2.06
CA GLU A 71 19.98 -7.06 1.24
C GLU A 71 18.65 -7.72 0.86
N LEU A 72 18.67 -9.03 0.56
CA LEU A 72 17.46 -9.83 0.37
C LEU A 72 16.53 -9.73 1.59
N THR A 73 17.05 -9.99 2.79
CA THR A 73 16.27 -9.87 4.03
C THR A 73 15.71 -8.46 4.24
N SER A 74 16.48 -7.42 3.94
CA SER A 74 15.99 -6.04 4.05
C SER A 74 14.85 -5.74 3.07
N ARG A 75 14.87 -6.34 1.87
CA ARG A 75 13.81 -6.21 0.87
C ARG A 75 12.59 -7.04 1.28
N GLU A 76 12.75 -8.27 1.75
CA GLU A 76 11.67 -9.09 2.34
C GLU A 76 10.94 -8.33 3.45
N ASP A 77 11.66 -7.78 4.43
CA ASP A 77 11.09 -6.99 5.52
C ASP A 77 10.28 -5.78 5.02
N THR A 78 10.75 -5.15 3.94
CA THR A 78 10.06 -4.01 3.32
C THR A 78 8.79 -4.45 2.62
N LEU A 79 8.83 -5.57 1.89
CA LEU A 79 7.68 -6.14 1.21
C LEU A 79 6.58 -6.52 2.22
N ILE A 80 6.94 -7.19 3.31
CA ILE A 80 6.02 -7.57 4.39
C ILE A 80 5.33 -6.33 4.98
N LYS A 81 6.08 -5.26 5.27
CA LYS A 81 5.50 -4.02 5.79
C LYS A 81 4.51 -3.39 4.81
N LEU A 82 4.84 -3.35 3.53
CA LEU A 82 3.95 -2.80 2.50
C LEU A 82 2.69 -3.66 2.32
N GLN A 83 2.79 -4.99 2.41
CA GLN A 83 1.65 -5.90 2.39
C GLN A 83 0.73 -5.66 3.60
N GLN A 84 1.28 -5.56 4.80
CA GLN A 84 0.52 -5.23 6.01
C GLN A 84 -0.19 -3.87 5.90
N GLN A 85 0.45 -2.88 5.29
CA GLN A 85 -0.19 -1.58 5.03
C GLN A 85 -1.35 -1.70 4.05
N LEU A 86 -1.21 -2.51 2.99
CA LEU A 86 -2.30 -2.77 2.05
C LEU A 86 -3.48 -3.49 2.72
N GLU A 87 -3.22 -4.55 3.49
CA GLU A 87 -4.26 -5.28 4.23
C GLU A 87 -5.03 -4.35 5.17
N LYS A 88 -4.32 -3.48 5.89
CA LYS A 88 -4.94 -2.47 6.75
C LYS A 88 -5.84 -1.50 5.95
N LEU A 89 -5.38 -1.05 4.78
CA LEU A 89 -6.17 -0.17 3.92
C LEU A 89 -7.44 -0.87 3.42
N GLU A 90 -7.34 -2.14 3.02
CA GLU A 90 -8.47 -2.94 2.55
C GLU A 90 -9.49 -3.16 3.66
N ALA A 91 -9.05 -3.51 4.87
CA ALA A 91 -9.93 -3.63 6.04
C ALA A 91 -10.67 -2.32 6.35
N LEU A 92 -9.97 -1.18 6.35
CA LEU A 92 -10.57 0.14 6.61
C LEU A 92 -11.59 0.57 5.54
N LEU A 93 -11.48 0.05 4.32
CA LEU A 93 -12.43 0.31 3.25
C LEU A 93 -13.64 -0.64 3.35
N GLN A 94 -13.41 -1.91 3.68
CA GLN A 94 -14.46 -2.93 3.80
C GLN A 94 -15.35 -2.72 5.02
N ASP A 95 -14.79 -2.44 6.21
CA ASP A 95 -15.54 -2.22 7.46
C ASP A 95 -16.59 -1.10 7.38
N LYS A 96 -16.49 -0.22 6.39
CA LYS A 96 -17.42 0.92 6.21
C LYS A 96 -18.40 0.74 5.07
N ASP A 97 -18.09 -0.04 4.06
CA ASP A 97 -19.07 -0.37 3.02
C ASP A 97 -20.17 -1.28 3.60
N ASP A 98 -19.86 -2.11 4.60
CA ASP A 98 -20.85 -2.87 5.38
C ASP A 98 -21.65 -2.01 6.38
N ALA A 99 -21.16 -0.83 6.76
CA ALA A 99 -21.85 0.10 7.67
C ALA A 99 -22.78 1.09 6.95
N ASP A 100 -22.58 1.28 5.64
CA ASP A 100 -23.37 2.15 4.75
C ASP A 100 -24.43 1.34 3.94
N ALA A 101 -24.52 0.01 4.11
CA ALA A 101 -25.49 -0.91 3.47
C ALA A 101 -26.70 -1.24 4.37
#